data_AF-A0A9E3E8R3-F1
#
_entry.id   AF-A0A9E3E8R3-F1
#
_cell.length_a   1.000
_cell.length_b   1.000
_cell.length_c   1.000
_cell.angle_alpha   90.00
_cell.angle_beta   90.00
_cell.angle_gamma   90.00
#
_symmetry.space_group_name_H-M   'P 1'
#
loop_
_entity.id
_entity.type
_entity.pdbx_description
1 polymer ?
#
loop_
_entity_poly.entity_id
_entity_poly.type
_entity_poly.pdbx_seq_one_letter_code
_entity_poly.pdbx_strand_id
1 'polypeptide(L)'
;MISAISGKRGKRYLKRQQLLELPALLYLTEIVHRRPRQWFEDVDRLHQILQSHGPEVLRRAIVEGLKQQIYGAFFVERALQGELSFSEVVQ
;
A
#
# COMPACT_ATOMS: atom_id res chain seq x y z
N MET A 1 -1.98 14.73 -20.70
CA MET A 1 -0.82 14.28 -21.49
C MET A 1 0.22 13.72 -20.55
N ILE A 2 0.45 12.40 -20.57
CA ILE A 2 1.39 11.69 -19.70
C ILE A 2 2.61 11.36 -20.57
N SER A 3 3.67 12.16 -20.49
CA SER A 3 4.97 11.74 -21.02
C SER A 3 6.09 12.60 -20.45
N ALA A 4 7.27 12.00 -20.38
CA ALA A 4 8.57 12.57 -20.00
C ALA A 4 8.89 12.68 -18.50
N ILE A 5 9.11 11.55 -17.83
CA ILE A 5 10.21 11.48 -16.84
C ILE A 5 10.95 10.12 -16.95
N SER A 6 11.56 9.85 -18.10
CA SER A 6 12.54 8.76 -18.25
C SER A 6 13.95 9.34 -18.29
N GLY A 7 14.84 8.85 -17.43
CA GLY A 7 16.27 9.22 -17.47
C GLY A 7 17.08 8.75 -16.26
N LYS A 8 16.55 8.91 -15.05
CA LYS A 8 17.15 8.39 -13.78
C LYS A 8 16.08 8.13 -12.71
N ARG A 9 15.02 8.94 -12.71
CA ARG A 9 13.82 8.79 -11.87
C ARG A 9 12.99 7.57 -12.22
N GLY A 10 12.85 7.23 -13.51
CA GLY A 10 12.13 6.02 -13.96
C GLY A 10 12.74 4.72 -13.41
N LYS A 11 14.07 4.60 -13.36
CA LYS A 11 14.74 3.43 -12.73
C LYS A 11 14.52 3.36 -11.22
N ARG A 12 14.49 4.51 -10.52
CA ARG A 12 14.11 4.54 -9.09
C ARG A 12 12.63 4.22 -8.90
N TYR A 13 11.76 4.73 -9.75
CA TYR A 13 10.33 4.45 -9.71
C TYR A 13 10.07 2.96 -9.92
N LEU A 14 10.71 2.35 -10.92
CA LEU A 14 10.57 0.92 -11.20
C LEU A 14 11.11 0.05 -10.05
N LYS A 15 12.33 0.35 -9.55
CA LYS A 15 12.88 -0.32 -8.36
C LYS A 15 12.00 -0.11 -7.13
N ARG A 16 11.41 1.08 -6.99
CA ARG A 16 10.49 1.41 -5.90
C ARG A 16 9.17 0.66 -6.04
N GLN A 17 8.71 0.44 -7.26
CA GLN A 17 7.51 -0.33 -7.58
C GLN A 17 7.76 -1.82 -7.28
N GLN A 18 8.94 -2.35 -7.61
CA GLN A 18 9.34 -3.72 -7.23
C GLN A 18 9.46 -3.89 -5.70
N LEU A 19 9.98 -2.88 -5.00
CA LEU A 19 9.98 -2.82 -3.53
C LEU A 19 8.59 -2.58 -2.92
N LEU A 20 7.59 -2.27 -3.74
CA LEU A 20 6.20 -2.04 -3.37
C LEU A 20 5.39 -3.32 -3.47
N GLU A 21 5.70 -4.10 -4.52
CA GLU A 21 5.13 -5.41 -4.75
C GLU A 21 5.48 -6.38 -3.60
N LEU A 22 6.69 -6.30 -3.04
CA LEU A 22 7.12 -7.21 -1.99
C LEU A 22 6.35 -7.02 -0.65
N PRO A 23 6.21 -5.80 -0.08
CA PRO A 23 5.38 -5.56 1.09
C PRO A 23 3.90 -5.77 0.83
N ALA A 24 3.39 -5.38 -0.34
CA ALA A 24 1.99 -5.62 -0.70
C ALA A 24 1.66 -7.11 -0.74
N LEU A 25 2.55 -7.93 -1.31
CA LEU A 25 2.39 -9.38 -1.35
C LEU A 25 2.34 -9.99 0.06
N LEU A 26 3.27 -9.60 0.95
CA LEU A 26 3.27 -10.07 2.33
C LEU A 26 1.99 -9.67 3.07
N TYR A 27 1.54 -8.42 2.87
CA TYR A 27 0.32 -7.92 3.49
C TYR A 27 -0.93 -8.66 3.02
N LEU A 28 -1.04 -8.89 1.70
CA LEU A 28 -2.12 -9.67 1.12
C LEU A 28 -2.09 -11.13 1.58
N THR A 29 -0.90 -11.70 1.69
CA THR A 29 -0.71 -13.05 2.23
C THR A 29 -1.25 -13.13 3.65
N GLU A 30 -0.90 -12.19 4.52
CA GLU A 30 -1.42 -12.13 5.89
C GLU A 30 -2.94 -11.93 5.95
N ILE A 31 -3.53 -11.11 5.07
CA ILE A 31 -4.99 -10.95 4.97
C ILE A 31 -5.67 -12.28 4.63
N VAL A 32 -5.17 -13.00 3.63
CA VAL A 32 -5.72 -14.30 3.21
C VAL A 32 -5.60 -15.33 4.33
N HIS A 33 -4.46 -15.38 5.03
CA HIS A 33 -4.25 -16.30 6.15
C HIS A 33 -5.15 -15.97 7.35
N ARG A 34 -5.36 -14.69 7.67
CA ARG A 34 -6.17 -14.27 8.84
C ARG A 34 -7.66 -14.31 8.57
N ARG A 35 -8.11 -14.07 7.34
CA ARG A 35 -9.52 -14.00 6.95
C ARG A 35 -9.81 -14.80 5.67
N PRO A 36 -9.68 -16.13 5.68
CA PRO A 36 -9.81 -16.96 4.49
C PRO A 36 -11.19 -16.90 3.81
N ARG A 37 -12.23 -16.42 4.52
CA ARG A 37 -13.59 -16.27 3.99
C ARG A 37 -13.98 -14.84 3.61
N GLN A 38 -13.16 -13.82 3.92
CA GLN A 38 -13.50 -12.40 3.74
C GLN A 38 -12.38 -11.60 3.06
N TRP A 39 -11.25 -12.23 2.75
CA TRP A 39 -10.09 -11.56 2.14
C TRP A 39 -10.42 -10.82 0.84
N PHE A 40 -11.40 -11.30 0.07
CA PHE A 40 -11.80 -10.67 -1.19
C PHE A 40 -12.38 -9.26 -0.98
N GLU A 41 -13.07 -9.01 0.13
CA GLU A 41 -13.61 -7.68 0.46
C GLU A 41 -12.48 -6.71 0.83
N ASP A 42 -11.47 -7.20 1.54
CA ASP A 42 -10.28 -6.41 1.85
C ASP A 42 -9.48 -6.09 0.58
N VAL A 43 -9.34 -7.05 -0.35
CA VAL A 43 -8.65 -6.84 -1.63
C VAL A 43 -9.39 -5.82 -2.50
N ASP A 44 -10.72 -5.91 -2.60
CA ASP A 44 -11.52 -4.98 -3.40
C ASP A 44 -11.38 -3.54 -2.87
N ARG A 45 -11.49 -3.35 -1.56
CA ARG A 45 -11.30 -2.04 -0.92
C ARG A 45 -9.88 -1.50 -1.08
N LEU A 46 -8.85 -2.35 -0.92
CA LEU A 46 -7.46 -1.95 -1.17
C LEU A 46 -7.24 -1.52 -2.63
N HIS A 47 -7.91 -2.18 -3.59
CA HIS A 47 -7.87 -1.81 -4.99
C HIS A 47 -8.62 -0.50 -5.26
N GLN A 48 -9.78 -0.25 -4.63
CA GLN A 48 -10.46 1.05 -4.71
C GLN A 48 -9.59 2.20 -4.17
N ILE A 49 -8.87 1.96 -3.08
CA ILE A 49 -7.91 2.91 -2.51
C ILE A 49 -6.75 3.16 -3.48
N LEU A 50 -6.22 2.10 -4.12
CA LEU A 50 -5.18 2.21 -5.13
C LEU A 50 -5.63 3.10 -6.30
N GLN A 51 -6.86 2.92 -6.80
CA GLN A 51 -7.40 3.71 -7.90
C GLN A 51 -7.64 5.17 -7.49
N SER A 52 -8.10 5.41 -6.26
CA SER A 52 -8.49 6.74 -5.80
C SER A 52 -7.31 7.60 -5.32
N HIS A 53 -6.34 7.00 -4.62
CA HIS A 53 -5.23 7.71 -3.98
C HIS A 53 -3.86 7.42 -4.60
N GLY A 54 -3.78 6.44 -5.49
CA GLY A 54 -2.56 6.03 -6.17
C GLY A 54 -1.65 5.13 -5.34
N PRO A 55 -0.61 4.56 -5.99
CA PRO A 55 0.20 3.47 -5.44
C PRO A 55 1.10 3.88 -4.27
N GLU A 56 1.54 5.14 -4.20
CA GLU A 56 2.41 5.59 -3.09
C GLU A 56 1.65 5.65 -1.76
N VAL A 57 0.42 6.14 -1.80
CA VAL A 57 -0.39 6.31 -0.60
C VAL A 57 -0.74 4.93 -0.02
N LEU A 58 -1.15 4.01 -0.88
CA LEU A 58 -1.38 2.62 -0.51
C LEU A 58 -0.10 1.95 0.02
N ARG A 59 1.06 2.20 -0.60
CA ARG A 59 2.36 1.69 -0.13
C ARG A 59 2.61 2.04 1.33
N ARG A 60 2.49 3.32 1.66
CA ARG A 60 2.83 3.85 2.98
C ARG A 60 1.93 3.21 4.03
N ALA A 61 0.64 3.13 3.75
CA ALA A 61 -0.32 2.48 4.63
C ALA A 61 -0.02 0.98 4.83
N ILE A 62 0.33 0.25 3.76
CA ILE A 62 0.72 -1.17 3.86
C ILE A 62 1.99 -1.34 4.71
N VAL A 63 3.01 -0.51 4.50
CA VAL A 63 4.26 -0.56 5.26
C VAL A 63 4.00 -0.31 6.75
N GLU A 64 3.17 0.67 7.07
CA GLU A 64 2.78 0.93 8.47
C GLU A 64 1.93 -0.19 9.07
N GLY A 65 0.99 -0.76 8.30
CA GLY A 65 0.20 -1.91 8.73
C GLY A 65 1.06 -3.13 9.03
N LEU A 66 2.09 -3.39 8.22
CA LEU A 66 3.06 -4.45 8.47
C LEU A 66 3.85 -4.22 9.77
N LYS A 67 4.32 -2.99 10.03
CA LYS A 67 5.04 -2.64 11.26
C LYS A 67 4.17 -2.81 12.50
N GLN A 68 2.91 -2.40 12.42
CA GLN A 68 1.96 -2.46 13.53
C GLN A 68 1.29 -3.84 13.65
N GLN A 69 1.56 -4.77 12.71
CA GLN A 69 0.90 -6.08 12.62
C GLN A 69 -0.65 -5.95 12.52
N ILE A 70 -1.14 -4.89 11.88
CA ILE A 70 -2.55 -4.63 11.63
C ILE A 70 -2.84 -4.79 10.14
N TYR A 71 -3.77 -5.69 9.83
CA TYR A 71 -4.05 -6.15 8.48
C TYR A 71 -5.51 -5.89 8.09
N GLY A 72 -5.71 -5.45 6.86
CA GLY A 72 -7.02 -5.25 6.25
C GLY A 72 -7.20 -3.85 5.68
N ALA A 73 -8.22 -3.71 4.84
CA ALA A 73 -8.53 -2.44 4.18
C ALA A 73 -8.92 -1.36 5.19
N PHE A 74 -9.63 -1.72 6.26
CA PHE A 74 -10.07 -0.79 7.30
C PHE A 74 -8.91 0.00 7.94
N PHE A 75 -7.76 -0.65 8.12
CA PHE A 75 -6.57 0.03 8.64
C PHE A 75 -6.05 1.08 7.65
N VAL A 76 -6.00 0.72 6.37
CA VAL A 76 -5.60 1.63 5.30
C VAL A 76 -6.59 2.79 5.20
N GLU A 77 -7.89 2.53 5.23
CA GLU A 77 -8.94 3.57 5.21
C GLU A 77 -8.79 4.54 6.39
N ARG A 78 -8.60 4.02 7.61
CA ARG A 78 -8.37 4.84 8.81
C ARG A 78 -7.09 5.67 8.69
N ALA A 79 -6.01 5.08 8.17
CA ALA A 79 -4.76 5.79 7.95
C ALA A 79 -4.95 6.95 6.96
N LEU A 80 -5.80 6.78 5.95
CA LEU A 80 -6.13 7.83 4.97
C LEU A 80 -7.06 8.92 5.52
N GLN A 81 -7.92 8.57 6.47
CA GLN A 81 -8.82 9.52 7.16
C GLN A 81 -8.10 10.41 8.18
N GLY A 82 -6.80 10.21 8.41
CA GLY A 82 -5.96 11.12 9.19
C GLY A 82 -5.85 10.79 10.69
N GLU A 83 -6.34 9.64 11.15
CA GLU A 83 -6.17 9.20 12.55
C GLU A 83 -4.74 8.72 12.86
N LEU A 84 -3.93 8.42 11.83
CA LEU A 84 -2.52 8.06 11.99
C LEU A 84 -1.66 9.11 11.30
N SER A 85 -0.95 9.90 12.10
CA SER A 85 0.14 10.75 11.60
C SER A 85 1.17 9.82 10.99
N PHE A 86 1.22 9.74 9.65
CA PHE A 86 2.25 9.00 8.94
C PHE A 86 3.58 9.64 9.31
N SER A 87 4.23 9.11 10.35
CA SER A 87 5.54 9.58 10.76
C SER A 87 6.44 9.40 9.55
N GLU A 88 6.81 10.52 8.91
CA GLU A 88 7.75 10.53 7.81
C GLU A 88 9.01 9.84 8.30
N VAL A 89 9.19 8.58 7.90
CA VAL A 89 10.49 7.93 8.02
C VAL A 89 11.36 8.63 6.98
N VAL A 90 12.02 9.69 7.46
CA VAL A 90 13.17 10.33 6.84
C VAL A 90 14.19 9.23 6.54
N GLN A 91 14.47 9.03 5.27
CA GLN A 91 15.73 8.47 4.78
C GLN A 91 16.16 9.23 3.53
#